data_AF-A0A4V0NZT0-F1
#
_entry.id   AF-A0A4V0NZT0-F1
#
_cell.length_a   1.000
_cell.length_b   1.000
_cell.length_c   1.000
_cell.angle_alpha   90.00
_cell.angle_beta   90.00
_cell.angle_gamma   90.00
#
_symmetry.space_group_name_H-M   'P 1'
#
loop_
_entity.id
_entity.type
_entity.pdbx_description
1 polymer ?
#
loop_
_entity_poly.entity_id
_entity_poly.type
_entity_poly.pdbx_seq_one_letter_code
_entity_poly.pdbx_strand_id
1 'polypeptide(L)'
;GQISFAISSKDDFQHELNEYGYDFVGDKPIVLARDAKNLKYSLKDEFSVENLQDFVEKLLADDLEPYVKSEAIPESNDTPVKVAVAKNFDDLVINNGKDTLIEFYAPWCGHCKKLTPIYEELAEKLQ
;
A
#
# COMPACT_ATOMS: atom_id res chain seq x y z
N GLY A 1 -16.37 -2.65 19.44
CA GLY A 1 -16.61 -3.52 18.27
C GLY A 1 -16.40 -4.96 18.66
N GLN A 2 -16.94 -5.91 17.89
CA GLN A 2 -16.63 -7.33 18.06
C GLN A 2 -15.43 -7.67 17.16
N ILE A 3 -14.38 -8.25 17.73
CA ILE A 3 -13.22 -8.77 16.99
C ILE A 3 -13.20 -10.28 17.13
N SER A 4 -12.89 -10.97 16.03
CA SER A 4 -12.63 -12.40 16.01
C SER A 4 -11.13 -12.64 15.88
N PHE A 5 -10.62 -13.57 16.68
CA PHE A 5 -9.23 -13.99 16.65
C PHE A 5 -9.13 -15.38 16.05
N ALA A 6 -8.10 -15.60 15.24
CA ALA A 6 -7.74 -16.89 14.70
C ALA A 6 -6.21 -17.03 14.67
N ILE A 7 -5.73 -18.27 14.74
CA ILE A 7 -4.32 -18.60 14.57
C ILE A 7 -4.24 -19.52 13.36
N SER A 8 -3.30 -19.25 12.46
CA SER A 8 -3.09 -20.02 11.23
C SER A 8 -1.62 -20.37 11.06
N SER A 9 -1.35 -21.46 10.35
CA SER A 9 0.00 -21.83 9.93
C SER A 9 0.50 -20.84 8.87
N LYS A 10 1.76 -20.39 8.96
CA LYS A 10 2.37 -19.56 7.92
C LYS A 10 2.55 -20.34 6.60
N ASP A 11 2.74 -21.65 6.68
CA ASP A 11 3.04 -22.49 5.52
C ASP A 11 1.79 -22.78 4.68
N ASP A 12 0.63 -22.86 5.33
CA ASP A 12 -0.64 -23.14 4.65
C ASP A 12 -1.28 -21.87 4.06
N PHE A 13 -0.96 -20.69 4.59
CA PHE A 13 -1.63 -19.41 4.27
C PHE A 13 -0.67 -18.37 3.65
N GLN A 14 0.37 -18.82 2.96
CA GLN A 14 1.36 -17.92 2.35
C GLN A 14 0.72 -16.94 1.34
N HIS A 15 -0.33 -17.34 0.63
CA HIS A 15 -1.00 -16.46 -0.33
C HIS A 15 -1.67 -15.27 0.38
N GLU A 16 -2.33 -15.54 1.50
CA GLU A 16 -2.96 -14.53 2.35
C GLU A 16 -1.91 -13.60 2.96
N LEU A 17 -0.76 -14.11 3.36
CA LEU A 17 0.35 -13.30 3.88
C LEU A 17 0.88 -12.29 2.86
N ASN A 18 0.98 -12.70 1.59
CA ASN A 18 1.39 -11.81 0.50
C ASN A 18 0.43 -10.62 0.33
N GLU A 19 -0.85 -10.77 0.68
CA GLU A 19 -1.82 -9.68 0.63
C GLU A 19 -1.53 -8.55 1.63
N TYR A 20 -0.75 -8.84 2.67
CA TYR A 20 -0.25 -7.91 3.69
C TYR A 20 1.22 -7.52 3.45
N GLY A 21 1.81 -7.97 2.35
CA GLY A 21 3.19 -7.65 1.97
C GLY A 21 4.27 -8.55 2.57
N TYR A 22 3.90 -9.73 3.08
CA TYR A 22 4.86 -10.69 3.63
C TYR A 22 5.12 -11.83 2.66
N ASP A 23 6.18 -11.71 1.85
CA ASP A 23 6.61 -12.78 0.93
C ASP A 23 7.28 -13.95 1.66
N PHE A 24 7.90 -13.69 2.82
CA PHE A 24 8.54 -14.68 3.67
C PHE A 24 8.36 -14.31 5.15
N VAL A 25 8.09 -15.31 5.99
CA VAL A 25 7.91 -15.10 7.43
C VAL A 25 8.84 -16.03 8.21
N GLY A 26 9.57 -15.44 9.17
CA GLY A 26 10.43 -16.19 10.09
C GLY A 26 9.62 -17.01 11.10
N ASP A 27 10.26 -17.43 12.19
CA ASP A 27 9.60 -18.26 13.21
C ASP A 27 8.85 -17.43 14.27
N LYS A 28 9.07 -16.11 14.27
CA LYS A 28 8.32 -15.20 15.12
C LYS A 28 6.89 -15.05 14.61
N PRO A 29 5.88 -15.03 15.50
CA PRO A 29 4.51 -14.78 15.09
C PRO A 29 4.37 -13.35 14.54
N ILE A 30 3.52 -13.21 13.53
CA ILE A 30 3.08 -11.93 12.99
C ILE A 30 1.59 -11.76 13.30
N VAL A 31 1.17 -10.52 13.56
CA VAL A 31 -0.22 -10.18 13.85
C VAL A 31 -0.75 -9.34 12.70
N LEU A 32 -1.79 -9.85 12.05
CA LEU A 32 -2.47 -9.23 10.93
C LEU A 32 -3.94 -9.07 11.28
N ALA A 33 -4.54 -7.98 10.83
CA ALA A 33 -5.97 -7.74 11.00
C ALA A 33 -6.58 -7.24 9.70
N ARG A 34 -7.85 -7.59 9.51
CA ARG A 34 -8.69 -7.09 8.41
C ARG A 34 -10.00 -6.59 8.97
N ASP A 35 -10.40 -5.39 8.57
CA ASP A 35 -11.69 -4.83 8.98
C ASP A 35 -12.83 -5.21 8.00
N ALA A 36 -14.04 -4.73 8.30
CA ALA A 36 -15.21 -4.96 7.45
C ALA A 36 -15.14 -4.25 6.07
N LYS A 37 -14.26 -3.26 5.91
CA LYS A 37 -14.01 -2.55 4.65
C LYS A 37 -12.89 -3.22 3.82
N ASN A 38 -12.39 -4.38 4.26
CA ASN A 38 -11.21 -5.06 3.70
C ASN A 38 -9.90 -4.25 3.81
N LEU A 39 -9.84 -3.25 4.69
CA LEU A 39 -8.59 -2.61 5.06
C LEU A 39 -7.76 -3.57 5.89
N LYS A 40 -6.47 -3.59 5.58
CA LYS A 40 -5.49 -4.55 6.11
C LYS A 40 -4.60 -3.82 7.09
N TYR A 41 -4.23 -4.44 8.19
CA TYR A 41 -3.38 -3.86 9.21
C TYR A 41 -2.38 -4.89 9.68
N SER A 42 -1.19 -4.45 10.08
CA SER A 42 -0.18 -5.30 10.67
C SER A 42 0.39 -4.65 11.92
N LEU A 43 0.64 -5.47 12.94
CA LEU A 43 1.45 -5.05 14.07
C LEU A 43 2.90 -4.89 13.58
N LYS A 44 3.44 -3.67 13.70
CA LYS A 44 4.80 -3.35 13.26
C LYS A 44 5.86 -3.70 14.32
N ASP A 45 5.48 -3.68 15.59
CA ASP A 45 6.34 -4.02 16.72
C ASP A 45 6.48 -5.55 16.89
N GLU A 46 7.46 -5.97 17.71
CA GLU A 46 7.58 -7.38 18.06
C GLU A 46 6.34 -7.85 18.83
N PHE A 47 5.97 -9.12 18.63
CA PHE A 47 4.84 -9.71 19.33
C PHE A 47 5.09 -9.74 20.85
N SER A 48 4.20 -9.07 21.58
CA SER A 48 4.04 -9.17 23.03
C SER A 48 2.55 -9.01 23.36
N VAL A 49 2.15 -9.40 24.57
CA VAL A 49 0.75 -9.23 25.01
C VAL A 49 0.38 -7.74 25.07
N GLU A 50 1.31 -6.89 25.51
CA GLU A 50 1.14 -5.44 25.59
C GLU A 50 0.95 -4.83 24.20
N ASN A 51 1.86 -5.13 23.25
CA ASN A 51 1.77 -4.61 21.88
C ASN A 51 0.52 -5.13 21.15
N LEU A 52 0.11 -6.37 21.40
CA LEU A 52 -1.12 -6.92 20.85
C LEU A 52 -2.35 -6.19 21.39
N GLN A 53 -2.40 -5.92 22.69
CA GLN A 53 -3.50 -5.19 23.31
C GLN A 53 -3.60 -3.78 22.71
N ASP A 54 -2.49 -3.04 22.67
CA ASP A 54 -2.44 -1.69 22.09
C ASP A 54 -2.88 -1.68 20.62
N PHE A 55 -2.44 -2.67 19.84
CA PHE A 55 -2.84 -2.81 18.44
C PHE A 55 -4.34 -3.05 18.28
N VAL A 56 -4.92 -3.94 19.10
CA VAL A 56 -6.36 -4.23 19.07
C VAL A 56 -7.18 -3.01 19.49
N GLU A 57 -6.72 -2.26 20.50
CA GLU A 57 -7.38 -1.03 20.96
C GLU A 57 -7.37 0.05 19.87
N LYS A 58 -6.22 0.29 19.23
CA LYS A 58 -6.10 1.24 18.11
C LYS A 58 -6.90 0.80 16.88
N LEU A 59 -6.95 -0.49 16.59
CA LEU A 59 -7.78 -1.04 15.51
C LEU A 59 -9.27 -0.77 15.77
N LEU A 60 -9.74 -1.00 17.00
CA LEU A 60 -11.13 -0.72 17.38
C LEU A 60 -11.47 0.78 17.37
N ALA A 61 -10.47 1.64 17.57
CA ALA A 61 -10.59 3.08 17.53
C ALA A 61 -10.47 3.69 16.12
N ASP A 62 -10.20 2.88 15.08
CA ASP A 62 -9.91 3.34 13.71
C ASP A 62 -8.69 4.29 13.65
N ASP A 63 -7.71 4.08 14.54
CA ASP A 63 -6.49 4.89 14.72
C ASP A 63 -5.23 4.21 14.15
N LEU A 64 -5.41 3.17 13.33
CA LEU A 64 -4.31 2.51 12.64
C LEU A 64 -4.26 2.93 11.17
N GLU A 65 -3.05 3.12 10.67
CA GLU A 65 -2.84 3.25 9.24
C GLU A 65 -2.99 1.88 8.55
N PRO A 66 -3.87 1.75 7.55
CA PRO A 66 -3.99 0.51 6.81
C PRO A 66 -2.73 0.27 5.98
N TYR A 67 -2.33 -1.00 5.91
CA TYR A 67 -1.36 -1.49 4.95
C TYR A 67 -1.90 -1.28 3.53
N VAL A 68 -1.11 -0.54 2.74
CA VAL A 68 -1.30 -0.38 1.30
C VAL A 68 -0.02 -0.80 0.62
N LYS A 69 -0.13 -1.71 -0.37
CA LYS A 69 1.00 -2.10 -1.20
C LYS A 69 1.42 -0.91 -2.06
N SER A 70 2.49 -0.26 -1.65
CA SER A 70 3.01 0.96 -2.29
C SER A 70 4.52 0.92 -2.28
N GLU A 71 5.12 1.41 -3.36
CA GLU A 71 6.50 1.88 -3.32
C GLU A 71 6.63 3.08 -2.37
N ALA A 72 7.88 3.44 -2.04
CA ALA A 72 8.16 4.67 -1.32
C ALA A 72 7.74 5.87 -2.17
N ILE A 73 7.29 6.94 -1.51
CA ILE A 73 7.08 8.22 -2.20
C ILE A 73 8.46 8.67 -2.71
N PRO A 74 8.60 9.03 -4.00
CA PRO A 74 9.87 9.51 -4.54
C PRO A 74 10.39 10.75 -3.78
N GLU A 75 11.70 10.82 -3.55
CA GLU A 75 12.32 11.96 -2.84
C GLU A 75 12.19 13.28 -3.63
N SER A 76 12.21 13.21 -4.96
CA SER A 76 11.89 14.32 -5.86
C SER A 76 10.89 13.86 -6.91
N ASN A 77 9.97 14.76 -7.25
CA ASN A 77 8.94 14.53 -8.26
C ASN A 77 8.80 15.76 -9.17
N ASP A 78 9.93 16.41 -9.50
CA ASP A 78 9.95 17.70 -10.21
C ASP A 78 9.97 17.57 -11.73
N THR A 79 9.87 16.35 -12.25
CA THR A 79 9.76 16.06 -13.69
C THR A 79 8.40 16.50 -14.27
N PRO A 80 8.31 16.71 -15.60
CA PRO A 80 7.03 17.01 -16.27
C PRO A 80 5.98 15.94 -15.99
N VAL A 81 6.35 14.66 -16.07
CA VAL A 81 5.50 13.54 -15.63
C VAL A 81 5.71 13.32 -14.14
N LYS A 82 4.63 13.40 -13.35
CA LYS A 82 4.67 13.12 -11.91
C LYS A 82 4.52 11.63 -11.64
N VAL A 83 5.35 11.10 -10.75
CA VAL A 83 5.30 9.70 -10.30
C VAL A 83 4.29 9.55 -9.17
N ALA A 84 3.25 8.76 -9.44
CA ALA A 84 2.23 8.37 -8.47
C ALA A 84 2.52 6.96 -7.92
N VAL A 85 2.51 6.83 -6.61
CA VAL A 85 2.51 5.57 -5.86
C VAL A 85 1.27 5.55 -4.97
N ALA A 86 0.84 4.38 -4.50
CA ALA A 86 -0.42 4.30 -3.75
C ALA A 86 -0.45 5.20 -2.49
N LYS A 87 0.70 5.47 -1.87
CA LYS A 87 0.82 6.39 -0.71
C LYS A 87 0.63 7.87 -1.01
N ASN A 88 0.86 8.34 -2.23
CA ASN A 88 0.67 9.76 -2.61
C ASN A 88 -0.46 9.94 -3.63
N PHE A 89 -1.16 8.86 -4.00
CA PHE A 89 -2.11 8.85 -5.10
C PHE A 89 -3.28 9.81 -4.86
N ASP A 90 -3.88 9.76 -3.66
CA ASP A 90 -5.03 10.62 -3.34
C ASP A 90 -4.66 12.10 -3.43
N ASP A 91 -3.55 12.50 -2.84
CA ASP A 91 -3.09 13.90 -2.87
C ASP A 91 -2.63 14.33 -4.27
N LEU A 92 -1.91 13.46 -4.98
CA LEU A 92 -1.30 13.79 -6.26
C LEU A 92 -2.28 13.73 -7.44
N VAL A 93 -3.29 12.86 -7.37
CA VAL A 93 -4.18 12.53 -8.51
C VAL A 93 -5.62 12.95 -8.25
N ILE A 94 -6.16 12.68 -7.06
CA ILE A 94 -7.59 12.86 -6.77
C ILE A 94 -7.87 14.27 -6.23
N ASN A 95 -7.06 14.73 -5.28
CA ASN A 95 -7.32 15.93 -4.46
C ASN A 95 -6.45 17.13 -4.86
N ASN A 96 -5.78 17.08 -6.01
CA ASN A 96 -4.84 18.12 -6.45
C ASN A 96 -5.52 19.38 -7.04
N GLY A 97 -6.85 19.36 -7.22
CA GLY A 97 -7.62 20.47 -7.78
C GLY A 97 -7.42 20.73 -9.28
N LYS A 98 -6.85 19.79 -10.03
CA LYS A 98 -6.57 19.86 -11.47
C LYS A 98 -7.14 18.65 -12.20
N ASP A 99 -7.40 18.82 -13.49
CA ASP A 99 -7.65 17.67 -14.37
C ASP A 99 -6.36 16.85 -14.51
N THR A 100 -6.44 15.57 -14.14
CA THR A 100 -5.27 14.69 -14.10
C THR A 100 -5.44 13.55 -15.11
N LEU A 101 -4.48 13.45 -16.03
CA LEU A 101 -4.30 12.25 -16.85
C LEU A 101 -3.27 11.34 -16.18
N ILE A 102 -3.61 10.07 -16.01
CA ILE A 102 -2.76 9.07 -15.37
C ILE A 102 -2.53 7.85 -16.27
N GLU A 103 -1.28 7.41 -16.35
CA GLU A 103 -0.89 6.16 -17.00
C GLU A 103 -0.59 5.09 -15.93
N PHE A 104 -1.41 4.04 -15.87
CA PHE A 104 -1.06 2.83 -15.15
C PHE A 104 -0.24 1.93 -16.07
N TYR A 105 1.03 1.70 -15.74
CA TYR A 105 1.94 0.91 -16.55
C TYR A 105 2.49 -0.31 -15.80
N ALA A 106 3.04 -1.26 -16.56
CA ALA A 106 3.84 -2.35 -16.03
C ALA A 106 5.26 -2.27 -16.60
N PRO A 107 6.32 -2.49 -15.80
CA PRO A 107 7.71 -2.32 -16.24
C PRO A 107 8.14 -3.31 -17.33
N TRP A 108 7.40 -4.41 -17.48
CA TRP A 108 7.61 -5.43 -18.51
C TRP A 108 6.73 -5.22 -19.76
N CYS A 109 5.80 -4.27 -19.75
CA CYS A 109 4.90 -4.04 -20.88
C CYS A 109 5.59 -3.27 -22.00
N GLY A 110 5.74 -3.90 -23.17
CA GLY A 110 6.35 -3.28 -24.34
C GLY A 110 5.54 -2.10 -24.93
N HIS A 111 4.22 -2.09 -24.76
CA HIS A 111 3.38 -0.97 -25.23
C HIS A 111 3.58 0.28 -24.37
N CYS A 112 3.64 0.13 -23.04
CA CYS A 112 3.92 1.25 -22.12
C CYS A 112 5.28 1.87 -22.44
N LYS A 113 6.31 1.06 -22.66
CA LYS A 113 7.66 1.56 -23.03
C LYS A 113 7.66 2.40 -24.32
N LYS A 114 6.78 2.10 -25.27
CA LYS A 114 6.63 2.90 -26.49
C LYS A 114 5.84 4.19 -26.25
N LEU A 115 4.94 4.20 -25.27
CA LEU A 115 4.14 5.36 -24.89
C LEU A 115 4.93 6.36 -24.05
N THR A 116 5.86 5.91 -23.20
CA THR A 116 6.67 6.75 -22.30
C THR A 116 7.19 8.05 -22.94
N PRO A 117 7.92 8.04 -24.09
CA PRO A 117 8.43 9.28 -24.67
C PRO A 117 7.31 10.22 -25.17
N ILE A 118 6.18 9.67 -25.61
CA ILE A 118 5.02 10.46 -26.06
C ILE A 118 4.30 11.08 -24.86
N TYR A 119 4.22 10.34 -23.74
CA TYR A 119 3.62 10.81 -22.49
C TYR A 119 4.45 11.93 -21.85
N GLU A 120 5.78 11.82 -21.91
CA GLU A 120 6.71 12.87 -21.50
C GLU A 120 6.56 14.14 -22.35
N GLU A 121 6.53 14.01 -23.68
CA GLU A 121 6.32 15.15 -24.60
C GLU A 121 4.97 15.84 -24.33
N LEU A 122 3.92 15.07 -24.07
CA LEU A 122 2.60 15.60 -23.71
C LEU A 122 2.67 16.40 -22.40
N ALA A 123 3.32 15.86 -21.37
CA ALA A 123 3.46 16.52 -20.08
C ALA A 123 4.28 17.81 -20.17
N GLU A 124 5.35 17.84 -20.96
CA GLU A 124 6.14 19.05 -21.21
C GLU A 124 5.31 20.18 -21.84
N LYS A 125 4.37 19.84 -22.74
CA LYS A 125 3.48 20.81 -23.40
C LYS A 125 2.37 21.34 -22.48
N LEU A 126 2.11 20.69 -21.36
CA LEU A 126 1.00 20.98 -20.44
C LEU A 126 1.46 21.52 -19.07
N GLN A 127 2.75 21.90 -18.93
CA GLN A 127 3.28 22.48 -17.68
C GLN A 127 2.55 23.74 -17.22
#